data_AF-A0A537J8G5-F1
#
_entry.id   AF-A0A537J8G5-F1
#
_cell.length_a   1.000
_cell.length_b   1.000
_cell.length_c   1.000
_cell.angle_alpha   90.00
_cell.angle_beta   90.00
_cell.angle_gamma   90.00
#
_symmetry.space_group_name_H-M   'P 1'
#
loop_
_entity.id
_entity.type
_entity.pdbx_description
1 polymer ?
#
loop_
_entity_poly.entity_id
_entity_poly.type
_entity_poly.pdbx_seq_one_letter_code
_entity_poly.pdbx_strand_id
1 'polypeptide(L)'
;MRLIKAFLKLIRLQNLIFIALTQFLFYYCILLPLVESSGTEVSLDQRRFFLLVVASLLIAAAGYIINDYFDVDIDQVNRPKQNVVDNIVSRRWAILWHFILSGIGVLLSL
;
A
#
# COMPACT_ATOMS: atom_id res chain seq x y z
N MET A 1 4.06 6.15 20.57
CA MET A 1 3.26 4.97 20.15
C MET A 1 1.93 5.31 19.47
N ARG A 2 1.18 6.34 19.90
CA ARG A 2 -0.11 6.71 19.26
C ARG A 2 0.01 7.13 17.79
N LEU A 3 1.04 7.91 17.45
CA LEU A 3 1.31 8.36 16.07
C LEU A 3 1.57 7.21 15.09
N ILE A 4 2.39 6.23 15.50
CA ILE A 4 2.70 5.04 14.68
C ILE A 4 1.42 4.23 14.43
N LYS A 5 0.62 3.98 15.47
CA LYS A 5 -0.65 3.26 15.32
C LYS A 5 -1.63 3.99 14.39
N ALA A 6 -1.72 5.32 14.50
CA ALA A 6 -2.54 6.14 13.61
C ALA A 6 -2.05 6.05 12.16
N PHE A 7 -0.74 6.12 11.93
CA PHE A 7 -0.16 5.98 10.60
C PHE A 7 -0.39 4.60 9.99
N LEU A 8 -0.23 3.52 10.77
CA LEU A 8 -0.49 2.15 10.30
C LEU A 8 -1.98 1.91 9.96
N LYS A 9 -2.89 2.57 10.68
CA LYS A 9 -4.32 2.58 10.38
C LYS A 9 -4.60 3.36 9.09
N LEU A 10 -3.98 4.53 8.92
CA LEU A 10 -4.14 5.40 7.74
C LEU A 10 -3.73 4.69 6.44
N ILE A 11 -2.60 3.98 6.43
CA ILE A 11 -2.17 3.21 5.24
C ILE A 11 -2.93 1.88 5.08
N ARG A 12 -3.87 1.58 5.98
CA ARG A 12 -4.62 0.32 6.04
C ARG A 12 -3.70 -0.91 6.00
N LEU A 13 -2.78 -1.00 6.96
CA LEU A 13 -1.73 -2.04 7.00
C LEU A 13 -2.27 -3.47 6.76
N GLN A 14 -3.44 -3.80 7.29
CA GLN A 14 -4.07 -5.11 7.11
C GLN A 14 -4.29 -5.43 5.62
N ASN A 15 -4.77 -4.46 4.85
CA ASN A 15 -4.99 -4.62 3.41
C ASN A 15 -3.65 -4.76 2.66
N LEU A 16 -2.64 -3.99 3.06
CA LEU A 16 -1.29 -4.08 2.47
C LEU A 16 -0.68 -5.47 2.68
N ILE A 17 -0.87 -6.07 3.86
CA ILE A 17 -0.41 -7.44 4.12
C ILE A 17 -1.09 -8.44 3.17
N PHE A 18 -2.40 -8.29 2.91
CA PHE A 18 -3.10 -9.16 1.95
C PHE A 18 -2.60 -8.97 0.51
N ILE A 19 -2.32 -7.73 0.10
CA ILE A 19 -1.73 -7.45 -1.22
C ILE A 19 -0.38 -8.16 -1.36
N ALA A 20 0.52 -8.00 -0.37
CA ALA A 20 1.81 -8.70 -0.38
C ALA A 20 1.61 -10.22 -0.42
N LEU A 21 0.80 -10.77 0.49
CA LEU A 21 0.57 -12.21 0.60
C LEU A 21 0.06 -12.80 -0.73
N THR A 22 -0.91 -12.15 -1.37
CA THR A 22 -1.46 -12.62 -2.64
C THR A 22 -0.43 -12.57 -3.77
N GLN A 23 0.39 -11.51 -3.84
CA GLN A 23 1.49 -11.45 -4.81
C GLN A 23 2.52 -12.56 -4.58
N PHE A 24 2.91 -12.82 -3.32
CA PHE A 24 3.85 -13.89 -2.96
C PHE A 24 3.29 -15.27 -3.28
N LEU A 25 2.04 -15.56 -2.91
CA LEU A 25 1.39 -16.83 -3.22
C LEU A 25 1.28 -17.03 -4.74
N PHE A 26 0.91 -15.99 -5.49
CA PHE A 26 0.87 -16.07 -6.94
C PHE A 26 2.24 -16.37 -7.55
N TYR A 27 3.28 -15.66 -7.11
CA TYR A 27 4.63 -15.85 -7.64
C TYR A 27 5.19 -17.25 -7.36
N TYR A 28 5.12 -17.71 -6.10
CA TYR A 28 5.72 -18.98 -5.69
C TYR A 28 4.87 -20.20 -5.99
N CYS A 29 3.54 -20.11 -5.88
CA CYS A 29 2.67 -21.27 -6.05
C CYS A 29 2.13 -21.42 -7.48
N ILE A 30 2.16 -20.36 -8.29
CA ILE A 30 1.58 -20.37 -9.63
C ILE A 30 2.64 -20.05 -10.68
N LEU A 31 3.27 -18.87 -10.61
CA LEU A 31 4.17 -18.39 -11.67
C LEU A 31 5.43 -19.28 -11.81
N LEU A 32 6.15 -19.53 -10.72
CA LEU A 32 7.37 -20.34 -10.76
C LEU A 32 7.12 -21.78 -11.26
N PRO A 33 6.16 -22.55 -10.69
CA PRO A 33 5.87 -23.90 -11.19
C PRO A 33 5.43 -23.93 -12.66
N LEU A 34 4.65 -22.93 -13.08
CA LEU A 34 4.19 -22.82 -14.46
C LEU A 34 5.37 -22.59 -15.42
N VAL A 35 6.28 -21.67 -15.08
CA VAL A 35 7.44 -21.36 -15.93
C VAL A 35 8.40 -22.55 -16.01
N GLU A 36 8.69 -23.21 -14.87
CA GLU A 36 9.50 -24.43 -14.83
C GLU A 36 8.92 -25.53 -15.73
N SER A 37 7.60 -25.74 -15.69
CA SER A 37 6.94 -26.75 -16.53
C SER A 37 6.96 -26.42 -18.03
N SER A 38 7.07 -25.15 -18.40
CA SER A 38 7.08 -24.68 -19.79
C SER A 38 8.47 -24.68 -20.45
N GLY A 39 9.54 -24.90 -19.68
CA GLY A 39 10.93 -24.80 -20.16
C GLY A 39 11.37 -23.38 -20.56
N THR A 40 10.58 -22.37 -20.19
CA THR A 40 10.89 -20.95 -20.46
C THR A 40 11.69 -20.36 -19.30
N GLU A 41 12.55 -19.37 -19.56
CA GLU A 41 13.22 -18.65 -18.47
C GLU A 41 12.27 -17.68 -17.76
N VAL A 42 12.43 -17.55 -16.44
CA VAL A 42 11.66 -16.59 -15.63
C VAL A 42 12.16 -15.17 -15.94
N SER A 43 11.40 -14.41 -16.73
CA SER A 43 11.72 -13.01 -17.04
C SER A 43 11.69 -12.09 -15.79
N LEU A 44 10.98 -12.51 -14.74
CA LEU A 44 10.77 -11.76 -13.51
C LEU A 44 11.58 -12.38 -12.37
N ASP A 45 12.86 -12.02 -12.27
CA ASP A 45 13.73 -12.53 -11.21
C ASP A 45 13.22 -12.12 -9.81
N GLN A 46 13.75 -12.77 -8.78
CA GLN A 46 13.35 -12.56 -7.39
C GLN A 46 13.57 -11.11 -6.90
N ARG A 47 14.61 -10.42 -7.39
CA ARG A 47 14.88 -9.02 -7.05
C ARG A 47 13.84 -8.09 -7.68
N ARG A 48 13.53 -8.28 -8.97
CA ARG A 48 12.49 -7.53 -9.68
C ARG A 48 11.12 -7.78 -9.08
N PHE A 49 10.82 -9.02 -8.69
CA PHE A 49 9.61 -9.36 -7.96
C PHE A 49 9.52 -8.62 -6.62
N PHE A 50 10.60 -8.62 -5.83
CA PHE A 50 10.62 -7.90 -4.56
C PHE A 50 10.40 -6.39 -4.74
N LEU A 51 11.07 -5.77 -5.73
CA LEU A 51 10.87 -4.36 -6.07
C LEU A 51 9.41 -4.08 -6.49
N LEU A 52 8.83 -4.96 -7.30
CA LEU A 52 7.42 -4.88 -7.71
C LEU A 52 6.47 -4.93 -6.51
N VAL A 53 6.70 -5.83 -5.55
CA VAL A 53 5.88 -5.91 -4.33
C VAL A 53 6.05 -4.65 -3.48
N VAL A 54 7.27 -4.15 -3.29
CA VAL A 54 7.46 -2.92 -2.51
C VAL A 54 6.79 -1.73 -3.21
N ALA A 55 6.94 -1.60 -4.53
CA ALA A 55 6.30 -0.56 -5.32
C ALA A 55 4.77 -0.63 -5.22
N SER A 56 4.17 -1.81 -5.36
CA SER A 56 2.72 -1.99 -5.27
C SER A 56 2.18 -1.59 -3.90
N LEU A 57 2.87 -1.97 -2.81
CA LEU A 57 2.49 -1.62 -1.45
C LEU A 57 2.56 -0.12 -1.19
N LEU A 58 3.60 0.55 -1.69
CA LEU A 58 3.74 2.01 -1.57
C LEU A 58 2.65 2.76 -2.32
N ILE A 59 2.34 2.34 -3.55
CA ILE A 59 1.26 2.93 -4.36
C ILE A 59 -0.10 2.69 -3.71
N ALA A 60 -0.37 1.48 -3.22
CA ALA A 60 -1.61 1.17 -2.51
C ALA A 60 -1.76 1.99 -1.22
N ALA A 61 -0.68 2.11 -0.43
CA ALA A 61 -0.65 2.94 0.77
C ALA A 61 -0.93 4.41 0.43
N ALA A 62 -0.31 4.95 -0.62
CA ALA A 62 -0.56 6.30 -1.10
C ALA A 62 -2.02 6.50 -1.54
N GLY A 63 -2.61 5.49 -2.18
CA GLY A 63 -4.02 5.45 -2.58
C GLY A 63 -4.97 5.51 -1.38
N TYR A 64 -4.68 4.77 -0.30
CA TYR A 64 -5.46 4.85 0.92
C TYR A 64 -5.35 6.21 1.61
N ILE A 65 -4.16 6.81 1.65
CA ILE A 65 -3.96 8.14 2.23
C ILE A 65 -4.77 9.21 1.49
N ILE A 66 -4.74 9.21 0.15
CA ILE A 66 -5.50 10.21 -0.64
C ILE A 66 -7.00 9.96 -0.59
N ASN A 67 -7.43 8.70 -0.52
CA ASN A 67 -8.84 8.35 -0.30
C ASN A 67 -9.33 8.93 1.03
N ASP A 68 -8.60 8.65 2.12
CA ASP A 68 -8.96 9.16 3.45
C ASP A 68 -8.88 10.71 3.50
N TYR A 69 -8.01 11.35 2.73
CA TYR A 69 -7.94 12.82 2.63
C TYR A 69 -9.24 13.44 2.08
N PHE A 70 -9.82 12.86 1.04
CA PHE A 70 -11.07 13.35 0.45
C PHE A 70 -12.30 12.94 1.26
N ASP A 71 -12.24 11.78 1.94
CA ASP A 71 -13.34 11.26 2.75
C ASP A 71 -13.47 11.97 4.12
N VAL A 72 -12.50 12.80 4.54
CA VAL A 72 -12.54 13.54 5.82
C VAL A 72 -13.87 14.27 6.06
N ASP A 73 -14.40 14.97 5.06
CA ASP A 73 -15.62 15.77 5.23
C ASP A 73 -16.87 14.87 5.28
N ILE A 74 -16.85 13.74 4.57
CA ILE A 74 -17.91 12.73 4.56
C ILE A 74 -17.94 11.99 5.90
N ASP A 75 -16.77 11.61 6.42
CA ASP A 75 -16.62 10.92 7.70
C ASP A 75 -16.98 11.81 8.90
N GLN A 76 -16.79 13.14 8.76
CA GLN A 76 -17.26 14.10 9.75
C GLN A 76 -18.78 14.06 9.95
N VAL A 77 -19.53 13.88 8.85
CA VAL A 77 -20.99 13.78 8.86
C VAL A 77 -21.46 12.38 9.26
N ASN A 78 -20.85 11.33 8.68
CA ASN A 78 -21.31 9.96 8.86
C ASN A 78 -20.89 9.31 10.19
N ARG A 79 -19.81 9.77 10.82
CA ARG A 79 -19.26 9.17 12.05
C ARG A 79 -18.84 10.20 13.11
N PRO A 80 -19.80 10.99 13.64
CA PRO A 80 -19.49 12.12 14.54
C PRO A 80 -18.77 11.72 15.83
N LYS A 81 -18.94 10.46 16.31
CA LYS A 81 -18.30 9.96 17.56
C LYS A 81 -16.85 9.48 17.38
N GLN A 82 -16.39 9.25 16.15
CA GLN A 82 -15.04 8.72 15.89
C GLN A 82 -13.99 9.84 15.77
N ASN A 83 -14.44 11.07 15.48
CA ASN A 83 -13.60 12.22 15.11
C ASN A 83 -12.82 12.87 16.26
N VAL A 84 -13.14 12.58 17.52
CA VAL A 84 -12.48 13.21 18.67
C VAL A 84 -11.06 12.65 18.88
N VAL A 85 -10.74 11.48 18.32
CA VAL A 85 -9.43 10.81 18.49
C VAL A 85 -8.63 10.70 17.18
N ASP A 86 -9.27 10.77 16.01
CA ASP A 86 -8.64 10.46 14.71
C ASP A 86 -8.03 11.68 13.96
N ASN A 87 -8.18 12.92 14.45
CA ASN A 87 -7.55 14.13 13.88
C ASN A 87 -6.05 14.28 14.20
N ILE A 88 -5.31 13.17 14.28
CA ILE A 88 -3.88 13.17 14.65
C ILE A 88 -3.01 13.58 13.45
N VAL A 89 -3.43 13.27 12.22
CA VAL A 89 -2.69 13.58 11.00
C VAL A 89 -3.34 14.78 10.31
N SER A 90 -2.57 15.86 10.13
CA SER A 90 -3.09 17.05 9.43
C SER A 90 -3.22 16.80 7.93
N ARG A 91 -4.19 17.49 7.29
CA ARG A 91 -4.41 17.47 5.83
C ARG A 91 -3.13 17.71 5.01
N ARG A 92 -2.25 18.60 5.49
CA ARG A 92 -0.96 18.89 4.83
C ARG A 92 -0.02 17.69 4.86
N TRP A 93 0.05 16.98 5.99
CA TRP A 93 0.88 15.79 6.12
C TRP A 93 0.33 14.61 5.30
N ALA A 94 -0.99 14.44 5.20
CA ALA A 94 -1.60 13.41 4.37
C ALA A 94 -1.23 13.59 2.89
N ILE A 95 -1.38 14.80 2.34
CA ILE A 95 -0.96 15.10 0.96
C ILE A 95 0.54 14.86 0.77
N LEU A 96 1.38 15.30 1.71
CA LEU A 96 2.81 15.10 1.61
C LEU A 96 3.18 13.61 1.57
N TRP A 97 2.59 12.80 2.46
CA TRP A 97 2.80 11.35 2.47
C TRP A 97 2.31 10.68 1.20
N HIS A 98 1.16 11.09 0.65
CA HIS A 98 0.68 10.59 -0.63
C HIS A 98 1.71 10.83 -1.76
N PHE A 99 2.26 12.04 -1.86
CA PHE A 99 3.27 12.35 -2.88
C PHE A 99 4.57 11.58 -2.66
N ILE A 100 5.07 11.48 -1.42
CA ILE A 100 6.30 10.75 -1.11
C ILE A 100 6.14 9.27 -1.46
N LEU A 101 5.07 8.62 -0.99
CA LEU A 101 4.85 7.19 -1.24
C LEU A 101 4.62 6.89 -2.72
N SER A 102 3.85 7.73 -3.43
CA SER A 102 3.65 7.58 -4.87
C SER A 102 4.95 7.77 -5.64
N GLY A 103 5.74 8.80 -5.29
CA GLY A 103 7.01 9.08 -5.93
C GLY A 103 8.01 7.93 -5.77
N ILE A 104 8.17 7.41 -4.56
CA ILE A 104 9.05 6.26 -4.31
C ILE A 104 8.52 5.02 -5.06
N GLY A 105 7.21 4.77 -5.03
CA GLY A 105 6.61 3.63 -5.73
C GLY A 105 6.86 3.66 -7.24
N VAL A 106 6.72 4.82 -7.87
CA VAL A 106 7.01 5.02 -9.30
C VAL A 106 8.51 4.85 -9.56
N LEU A 107 9.39 5.40 -8.73
CA LEU A 107 10.84 5.25 -8.88
C LEU A 107 11.31 3.81 -8.77
N LEU A 108 10.69 2.99 -7.92
CA LEU A 108 10.98 1.55 -7.84
C LEU A 108 10.41 0.74 -9.00
N SER A 109 9.49 1.33 -9.78
CA SER A 109 8.86 0.69 -10.94
C SER A 109 9.60 0.96 -12.27
N LEU A 110 10.60 1.84 -12.25
CA LEU A 110 11.51 2.16 -13.37
C LEU A 110 12.69 1.19 -13.42
#